data_AF-A0A2M7PMF3-F1
#
_entry.id   AF-A0A2M7PMF3-F1
#
_cell.length_a   1.000
_cell.length_b   1.000
_cell.length_c   1.000
_cell.angle_alpha   90.00
_cell.angle_beta   90.00
_cell.angle_gamma   90.00
#
_symmetry.space_group_name_H-M   'P 1'
#
loop_
_entity.id
_entity.type
_entity.pdbx_description
1 polymer ?
#
loop_
_entity_poly.entity_id
_entity_poly.type
_entity_poly.pdbx_seq_one_letter_code
_entity_poly.pdbx_strand_id
1 'polypeptide(L)'
;MLKITFLPDKKNIEVNQGTTALEALERAGINIDTPCGGKGICGKCKILINTGITTATPIEEELLSEEEIKKGFRLACQAKLFKDTIIEVPSEIRLDFKGVFSSNLKGDIHRIKKNFALDSNLKKVFLGLEKPSLDDQRSDWERIKDGLSLKKIENISNLKISLPILKKIPLLIRKADFRVTVTICNDEIMDLESDNIAKKSYGMAFDIGTTTVVGYLIDLGSGEELSAVAKTNPQVIHGDDVISRIGFTQQPKGGLEKLQKEIVITLNEIIRETTQKAEIDKNNIYETVIVGNTCMHHLFLGLNPIHL
;
A
#
# COMPACT_ATOMS: atom_id res chain seq x y z
N MET A 1 -25.12 13.89 17.22
CA MET A 1 -24.69 13.07 16.08
C MET A 1 -25.92 12.68 15.27
N LEU A 2 -25.77 12.49 13.97
CA LEU A 2 -26.83 12.10 13.04
C LEU A 2 -26.61 10.66 12.59
N LYS A 3 -27.67 9.87 12.48
CA LYS A 3 -27.62 8.51 11.94
C LYS A 3 -27.91 8.52 10.44
N ILE A 4 -26.96 8.02 9.67
CA ILE A 4 -27.07 7.91 8.20
C ILE A 4 -27.11 6.44 7.81
N THR A 5 -28.11 6.07 7.01
CA THR A 5 -28.30 4.72 6.49
C THR A 5 -28.07 4.69 4.99
N PHE A 6 -27.18 3.82 4.52
CA PHE A 6 -26.88 3.64 3.10
C PHE A 6 -27.54 2.39 2.52
N LEU A 7 -28.23 2.56 1.40
CA LEU A 7 -28.85 1.47 0.62
C LEU A 7 -28.13 1.28 -0.73
N PRO A 8 -28.11 0.04 -1.27
CA PRO A 8 -28.64 -1.22 -0.71
C PRO A 8 -27.84 -1.89 0.43
N ASP A 9 -26.65 -1.42 0.83
CA ASP A 9 -25.75 -2.14 1.76
C ASP A 9 -26.29 -2.28 3.20
N LYS A 10 -27.33 -1.52 3.56
CA LYS A 10 -27.88 -1.41 4.92
C LYS A 10 -26.81 -1.01 5.96
N LYS A 11 -25.77 -0.30 5.52
CA LYS A 11 -24.73 0.24 6.41
C LYS A 11 -25.24 1.45 7.15
N ASN A 12 -24.94 1.53 8.44
CA ASN A 12 -25.28 2.67 9.29
C ASN A 12 -24.01 3.30 9.82
N ILE A 13 -23.92 4.63 9.79
CA ILE A 13 -22.84 5.39 10.41
C ILE A 13 -23.39 6.57 11.19
N GLU A 14 -22.58 7.10 12.10
CA GLU A 14 -22.85 8.34 12.81
C GLU A 14 -21.92 9.46 12.32
N VAL A 15 -22.50 10.61 12.00
CA VAL A 15 -21.77 11.79 11.53
C VAL A 15 -22.18 13.05 12.28
N ASN A 16 -21.38 14.10 12.15
CA ASN A 16 -21.71 15.41 12.70
C ASN A 16 -22.69 16.15 11.79
N GLN A 17 -23.45 17.08 12.35
CA GLN A 17 -24.29 17.97 11.55
C GLN A 17 -23.41 18.81 10.62
N GLY A 18 -23.85 18.99 9.38
CA GLY A 18 -23.13 19.72 8.35
C GLY A 18 -22.11 18.90 7.56
N THR A 19 -21.87 17.63 7.92
CA THR A 19 -21.07 16.69 7.09
C THR A 19 -21.74 16.51 5.73
N THR A 20 -20.95 16.43 4.66
CA THR A 20 -21.47 16.18 3.31
C THR A 20 -21.82 14.71 3.13
N ALA A 21 -22.76 14.41 2.24
CA ALA A 21 -23.10 13.03 1.91
C ALA A 21 -21.90 12.26 1.33
N LEU A 22 -21.00 12.93 0.60
CA LEU A 22 -19.74 12.36 0.12
C LEU A 22 -18.82 11.95 1.29
N GLU A 23 -18.57 12.83 2.26
CA GLU A 23 -17.78 12.51 3.44
C GLU A 23 -18.41 11.35 4.25
N ALA A 24 -19.75 11.29 4.31
CA ALA A 24 -20.47 10.20 4.95
C ALA A 24 -20.29 8.86 4.19
N LEU A 25 -20.38 8.87 2.86
CA LEU A 25 -20.13 7.68 2.02
C LEU A 25 -18.71 7.13 2.20
N GLU A 26 -17.72 8.02 2.20
CA GLU A 26 -16.32 7.65 2.45
C GLU A 26 -16.13 6.98 3.81
N ARG A 27 -16.75 7.53 4.88
CA ARG A 27 -16.71 6.93 6.22
C ARG A 27 -17.40 5.57 6.29
N ALA A 28 -18.43 5.35 5.48
CA ALA A 28 -19.07 4.04 5.37
C ALA A 28 -18.28 3.04 4.50
N GLY A 29 -17.18 3.47 3.87
CA GLY A 29 -16.42 2.69 2.91
C GLY A 29 -17.23 2.34 1.67
N ILE A 30 -18.11 3.25 1.24
CA ILE A 30 -18.89 3.16 -0.01
C ILE A 30 -18.28 4.17 -0.97
N ASN A 31 -17.60 3.66 -2.00
CA ASN A 31 -16.90 4.50 -2.96
C ASN A 31 -17.79 4.76 -4.18
N ILE A 32 -17.81 6.02 -4.63
CA ILE A 32 -18.58 6.44 -5.80
C ILE A 32 -17.71 7.24 -6.77
N ASP A 33 -18.08 7.22 -8.05
CA ASP A 33 -17.41 7.98 -9.11
C ASP A 33 -17.55 9.49 -8.85
N THR A 34 -16.41 10.14 -8.61
CA THR A 34 -16.31 11.54 -8.17
C THR A 34 -15.15 12.25 -8.88
N PRO A 35 -15.22 12.39 -10.22
CA PRO A 35 -14.06 12.77 -11.04
C PRO A 35 -13.52 14.17 -10.74
N CYS A 36 -14.39 15.07 -10.26
CA CYS A 36 -14.01 16.44 -9.88
C CYS A 36 -13.47 16.57 -8.44
N GLY A 37 -13.28 15.46 -7.72
CA GLY A 37 -12.80 15.47 -6.33
C GLY A 37 -13.72 16.25 -5.37
N GLY A 38 -15.02 16.26 -5.66
CA GLY A 38 -16.02 16.95 -4.84
C GLY A 38 -16.17 18.46 -5.07
N LYS A 39 -15.57 19.04 -6.12
CA LYS A 39 -15.66 20.47 -6.43
C LYS A 39 -17.03 20.95 -6.93
N GLY A 40 -17.95 20.04 -7.24
CA GLY A 40 -19.30 20.39 -7.73
C GLY A 40 -19.34 20.86 -9.19
N ILE A 41 -18.43 20.37 -10.04
CA ILE A 41 -18.33 20.82 -11.45
C ILE A 41 -18.86 19.77 -12.44
N CYS A 42 -18.86 18.48 -12.08
CA CYS A 42 -19.12 17.39 -13.03
C CYS A 42 -20.55 16.81 -13.01
N GLY A 43 -21.32 17.00 -11.94
CA GLY A 43 -22.66 16.43 -11.79
C GLY A 43 -22.76 14.90 -11.69
N LYS A 44 -21.64 14.15 -11.66
CA LYS A 44 -21.66 12.67 -11.71
C LYS A 44 -22.02 11.98 -10.40
N CYS A 45 -21.78 12.61 -9.26
CA CYS A 45 -21.97 12.00 -7.94
C CYS A 45 -23.44 12.04 -7.46
N LYS A 46 -24.39 11.63 -8.31
CA LYS A 46 -25.83 11.69 -8.02
C LYS A 46 -26.26 10.60 -7.06
N ILE A 47 -26.83 11.00 -5.93
CA ILE A 47 -27.40 10.10 -4.92
C ILE A 47 -28.87 10.43 -4.72
N LEU A 48 -29.63 9.48 -4.21
CA LEU A 48 -31.05 9.65 -3.90
C LEU A 48 -31.22 9.73 -2.38
N ILE A 49 -31.85 10.80 -1.89
CA ILE A 49 -32.15 10.96 -0.47
C ILE A 49 -33.63 10.69 -0.24
N ASN A 50 -33.94 9.57 0.41
CA ASN A 50 -35.32 9.12 0.66
C ASN A 50 -35.94 9.78 1.90
N THR A 51 -35.12 10.01 2.92
CA THR A 51 -35.52 10.65 4.19
C THR A 51 -34.48 11.68 4.57
N GLY A 52 -34.89 12.85 5.08
CA GLY A 52 -33.96 13.89 5.52
C GLY A 52 -33.48 14.84 4.40
N ILE A 53 -34.23 14.92 3.30
CA ILE A 53 -33.94 15.82 2.16
C ILE A 53 -33.74 17.26 2.65
N THR A 54 -32.62 17.87 2.24
CA THR A 54 -32.28 19.27 2.54
C THR A 54 -32.66 20.18 1.37
N THR A 55 -32.48 21.49 1.47
CA THR A 55 -32.65 22.39 0.32
C THR A 55 -31.51 22.20 -0.69
N ALA A 56 -31.83 22.20 -1.99
CA ALA A 56 -30.82 22.16 -3.05
C ALA A 56 -29.88 23.37 -2.94
N THR A 57 -28.61 23.15 -3.24
CA THR A 57 -27.62 24.24 -3.37
C THR A 57 -27.69 24.84 -4.77
N PRO A 58 -27.24 26.09 -5.01
CA PRO A 58 -27.25 26.69 -6.35
C PRO A 58 -26.53 25.83 -7.41
N ILE A 59 -25.43 25.18 -7.01
CA ILE A 59 -24.68 24.25 -7.87
C ILE A 59 -25.53 23.03 -8.26
N GLU A 60 -26.37 22.53 -7.36
CA GLU A 60 -27.29 21.43 -7.65
C GLU A 60 -28.41 21.88 -8.60
N GLU A 61 -28.91 23.11 -8.47
CA GLU A 61 -29.93 23.67 -9.35
C GLU A 61 -29.41 23.92 -10.78
N GLU A 62 -28.11 24.19 -10.93
CA GLU A 62 -27.46 24.32 -12.25
C GLU A 62 -27.19 22.97 -12.92
N LEU A 63 -26.86 21.93 -12.14
CA LEU A 63 -26.39 20.65 -12.66
C LEU A 63 -27.44 19.53 -12.67
N LEU A 64 -28.54 19.69 -11.93
CA LEU A 64 -29.66 18.74 -11.88
C LEU A 64 -30.92 19.40 -12.42
N SER A 65 -31.76 18.60 -13.08
CA SER A 65 -33.08 19.07 -13.50
C SER A 65 -34.02 19.26 -12.31
N GLU A 66 -35.02 20.14 -12.46
CA GLU A 66 -36.05 20.34 -11.42
C GLU A 66 -36.78 19.04 -11.05
N GLU A 67 -36.98 18.15 -12.02
CA GLU A 67 -37.60 16.84 -11.78
C GLU A 67 -36.71 15.93 -10.93
N GLU A 68 -35.40 15.90 -11.19
CA GLU A 68 -34.45 15.14 -10.39
C GLU A 68 -34.45 15.63 -8.94
N ILE A 69 -34.41 16.95 -8.73
CA ILE A 69 -34.44 17.55 -7.39
C ILE A 69 -35.76 17.21 -6.67
N LYS A 70 -36.92 17.32 -7.36
CA LYS A 70 -38.23 16.95 -6.79
C LYS A 70 -38.32 15.47 -6.42
N LYS A 71 -37.66 14.60 -7.18
CA LYS A 71 -37.57 13.16 -6.88
C LYS A 71 -36.60 12.84 -5.73
N GLY A 72 -35.84 13.82 -5.24
CA GLY A 72 -34.89 13.67 -4.13
C GLY A 72 -33.46 13.38 -4.56
N PHE A 73 -33.12 13.51 -5.85
CA PHE A 73 -31.73 13.40 -6.31
C PHE A 73 -30.91 14.60 -5.89
N ARG A 74 -29.69 14.33 -5.43
CA ARG A 74 -28.74 15.32 -4.91
C ARG A 74 -27.32 14.97 -5.30
N LEU A 75 -26.44 15.97 -5.28
CA LEU A 75 -25.01 15.74 -5.52
C LEU A 75 -24.34 15.42 -4.19
N ALA A 76 -23.77 14.21 -4.06
CA ALA A 76 -23.14 13.77 -2.82
C ALA A 76 -22.09 14.76 -2.29
N CYS A 77 -21.34 15.40 -3.19
CA CYS A 77 -20.31 16.37 -2.82
C CYS A 77 -20.86 17.69 -2.25
N GLN A 78 -22.08 18.09 -2.60
CA GLN A 78 -22.69 19.37 -2.19
C GLN A 78 -23.74 19.19 -1.09
N ALA A 79 -24.43 18.05 -1.04
CA ALA A 79 -25.50 17.77 -0.10
C ALA A 79 -24.97 17.69 1.34
N LYS A 80 -25.28 18.69 2.16
CA LYS A 80 -24.99 18.70 3.60
C LYS A 80 -26.10 18.02 4.39
N LEU A 81 -25.72 17.25 5.41
CA LEU A 81 -26.63 16.45 6.24
C LEU A 81 -26.90 17.16 7.58
N PHE A 82 -28.18 17.38 7.89
CA PHE A 82 -28.61 18.05 9.13
C PHE A 82 -29.56 17.22 10.01
N LYS A 83 -30.08 16.11 9.47
CA LYS A 83 -31.03 15.22 10.13
C LYS A 83 -30.65 13.76 9.82
N ASP A 84 -31.25 12.82 10.53
CA ASP A 84 -31.13 11.40 10.19
C ASP A 84 -31.63 11.18 8.77
N THR A 85 -30.80 10.54 7.95
CA THR A 85 -30.98 10.51 6.49
C THR A 85 -30.81 9.09 5.97
N ILE A 86 -31.68 8.69 5.05
CA ILE A 86 -31.54 7.44 4.29
C ILE A 86 -31.09 7.82 2.88
N ILE A 87 -29.89 7.36 2.51
CA ILE A 87 -29.25 7.64 1.23
C ILE A 87 -29.21 6.36 0.43
N GLU A 88 -29.82 6.38 -0.74
CA GLU A 88 -29.73 5.34 -1.75
C GLU A 88 -28.65 5.72 -2.76
N VAL A 89 -27.70 4.80 -2.95
CA VAL A 89 -26.55 5.00 -3.84
C VAL A 89 -26.74 4.15 -5.09
N PRO A 90 -27.05 4.74 -6.24
CA PRO A 90 -27.27 4.01 -7.49
C PRO A 90 -26.07 3.15 -7.87
N SER A 91 -26.33 1.98 -8.47
CA SER A 91 -25.28 1.04 -8.88
C SER A 91 -24.30 1.63 -9.89
N GLU A 92 -24.78 2.51 -10.76
CA GLU A 92 -24.05 3.04 -11.91
C GLU A 92 -22.90 3.95 -11.51
N ILE A 93 -23.01 4.57 -10.32
CA ILE A 93 -21.99 5.45 -9.78
C ILE A 93 -21.09 4.75 -8.76
N ARG A 94 -21.36 3.49 -8.39
CA ARG A 94 -20.55 2.75 -7.41
C ARG A 94 -19.27 2.26 -8.06
N LEU A 95 -18.15 2.49 -7.39
CA LEU A 95 -16.87 1.94 -7.80
C LEU A 95 -16.62 0.63 -7.04
N ASP A 96 -16.77 -0.51 -7.72
CA ASP A 96 -16.38 -1.80 -7.18
C ASP A 96 -14.93 -2.12 -7.55
N PHE A 97 -14.02 -1.80 -6.62
CA PHE A 97 -12.59 -2.06 -6.78
C PHE A 97 -12.21 -3.54 -6.55
N LYS A 98 -13.13 -4.41 -6.13
CA LYS A 98 -12.81 -5.80 -5.74
C LYS A 98 -12.69 -6.76 -6.93
N GLY A 99 -13.15 -6.39 -8.13
CA GLY A 99 -13.33 -7.34 -9.23
C GLY A 99 -12.40 -7.20 -10.45
N VAL A 100 -11.58 -6.15 -10.56
CA VAL A 100 -11.10 -5.73 -11.90
C VAL A 100 -9.86 -6.46 -12.42
N PHE A 101 -9.08 -7.17 -11.58
CA PHE A 101 -7.84 -7.81 -12.07
C PHE A 101 -7.62 -9.23 -11.55
N SER A 102 -8.50 -10.12 -11.99
CA SER A 102 -8.30 -11.58 -11.95
C SER A 102 -7.74 -12.03 -13.30
N SER A 103 -6.55 -11.57 -13.68
CA SER A 103 -5.89 -12.07 -14.88
C SER A 103 -4.51 -12.60 -14.52
N ASN A 104 -4.09 -13.62 -15.25
CA ASN A 104 -2.76 -14.22 -15.23
C ASN A 104 -1.70 -13.17 -15.64
N LEU A 105 -1.52 -12.14 -14.81
CA LEU A 105 -0.41 -11.21 -14.84
C LEU A 105 0.82 -12.07 -14.53
N LYS A 106 1.48 -12.54 -15.57
CA LYS A 106 2.85 -13.03 -15.51
C LYS A 106 3.69 -12.06 -16.30
N GLY A 107 4.65 -11.42 -15.66
CA GLY A 107 5.70 -10.70 -16.36
C GLY A 107 6.43 -11.66 -17.32
N ASP A 108 6.76 -11.19 -18.52
CA ASP A 108 7.52 -11.98 -19.50
C ASP A 108 9.02 -11.97 -19.15
N ILE A 109 9.37 -12.58 -17.99
CA ILE A 109 10.76 -12.76 -17.54
C ILE A 109 11.58 -13.56 -18.56
N HIS A 110 10.94 -14.45 -19.31
CA HIS A 110 11.60 -15.26 -20.34
C HIS A 110 12.20 -14.42 -21.47
N ARG A 111 11.62 -13.24 -21.76
CA ARG A 111 12.16 -12.28 -22.72
C ARG A 111 13.42 -11.55 -22.23
N ILE A 112 13.63 -11.46 -20.92
CA ILE A 112 14.77 -10.77 -20.28
C ILE A 112 15.95 -11.73 -20.00
N LYS A 113 15.67 -13.00 -19.69
CA LYS A 113 16.69 -14.01 -19.29
C LYS A 113 17.83 -14.24 -20.30
N LYS A 114 17.72 -13.81 -21.55
CA LYS A 114 18.80 -14.03 -22.54
C LYS A 114 20.05 -13.16 -22.33
N ASN A 115 19.95 -11.98 -21.68
CA ASN A 115 21.06 -11.03 -21.56
C ASN A 115 21.21 -10.37 -20.17
N PHE A 116 20.53 -10.88 -19.14
CA PHE A 116 20.56 -10.27 -17.80
C PHE A 116 21.10 -11.26 -16.76
N ALA A 117 22.15 -10.86 -16.05
CA ALA A 117 22.63 -11.58 -14.87
C ALA A 117 21.97 -10.95 -13.63
N LEU A 118 21.36 -11.80 -12.80
CA LEU A 118 20.79 -11.36 -11.54
C LEU A 118 21.94 -11.05 -10.57
N ASP A 119 22.09 -9.79 -10.21
CA ASP A 119 23.07 -9.31 -9.25
C ASP A 119 22.32 -8.59 -8.13
N SER A 120 21.86 -9.36 -7.14
CA SER A 120 21.26 -8.80 -5.93
C SER A 120 22.36 -8.50 -4.93
N ASN A 121 22.35 -7.27 -4.40
CA ASN A 121 23.23 -6.87 -3.31
C ASN A 121 22.90 -7.57 -1.97
N LEU A 122 21.83 -8.37 -1.94
CA LEU A 122 21.39 -9.13 -0.78
C LEU A 122 22.02 -10.54 -0.77
N LYS A 123 22.71 -10.87 0.33
CA LYS A 123 23.30 -12.19 0.57
C LYS A 123 22.75 -12.76 1.88
N LYS A 124 22.10 -13.92 1.83
CA LYS A 124 21.73 -14.68 3.03
C LYS A 124 22.68 -15.85 3.23
N VAL A 125 23.38 -15.85 4.35
CA VAL A 125 24.48 -16.80 4.62
C VAL A 125 24.13 -17.63 5.84
N PHE A 126 23.92 -18.94 5.64
CA PHE A 126 23.73 -19.87 6.75
C PHE A 126 25.07 -20.26 7.37
N LEU A 127 25.20 -20.03 8.67
CA LEU A 127 26.39 -20.26 9.48
C LEU A 127 26.13 -21.30 10.56
N GLY A 128 27.06 -22.25 10.69
CA GLY A 128 27.23 -23.03 11.91
C GLY A 128 28.43 -22.45 12.67
N LEU A 129 28.16 -21.78 13.78
CA LEU A 129 29.18 -21.11 14.59
C LEU A 129 29.75 -22.09 15.62
N GLU A 130 31.04 -21.93 15.93
CA GLU A 130 31.69 -22.68 17.01
C GLU A 130 31.15 -22.23 18.37
N LYS A 131 30.83 -23.21 19.23
CA LYS A 131 30.33 -22.95 20.58
C LYS A 131 31.45 -22.37 21.46
N PRO A 132 31.14 -21.42 22.36
CA PRO A 132 32.12 -20.88 23.29
C PRO A 132 32.64 -21.97 24.23
N SER A 133 33.94 -21.92 24.53
CA SER A 133 34.63 -22.82 25.45
C SER A 133 35.69 -22.04 26.25
N LEU A 134 36.35 -22.70 27.20
CA LEU A 134 37.49 -22.09 27.90
C LEU A 134 38.67 -21.82 26.96
N ASP A 135 38.82 -22.63 25.91
CA ASP A 135 39.88 -22.50 24.90
C ASP A 135 39.53 -21.47 23.81
N ASP A 136 38.24 -21.17 23.62
CA ASP A 136 37.75 -20.19 22.66
C ASP A 136 36.77 -19.21 23.33
N GLN A 137 37.32 -18.08 23.76
CA GLN A 137 36.62 -17.02 24.49
C GLN A 137 36.27 -15.80 23.61
N ARG A 138 36.30 -15.95 22.27
CA ARG A 138 35.90 -14.89 21.34
C ARG A 138 34.47 -14.41 21.59
N SER A 139 34.24 -13.13 21.32
CA SER A 139 32.91 -12.53 21.38
C SER A 139 31.96 -13.13 20.36
N ASP A 140 30.65 -13.05 20.62
CA ASP A 140 29.62 -13.51 19.68
C ASP A 140 29.72 -12.81 18.32
N TRP A 141 30.16 -11.54 18.30
CA TRP A 141 30.39 -10.79 17.07
C TRP A 141 31.58 -11.31 16.27
N GLU A 142 32.70 -11.60 16.93
CA GLU A 142 33.87 -12.21 16.28
C GLU A 142 33.55 -13.59 15.71
N ARG A 143 32.78 -14.42 16.43
CA ARG A 143 32.31 -15.71 15.92
C ARG A 143 31.53 -15.57 14.61
N ILE A 144 30.65 -14.58 14.52
CA ILE A 144 29.88 -14.32 13.30
C ILE A 144 30.79 -13.87 12.17
N LYS A 145 31.69 -12.91 12.42
CA LYS A 145 32.66 -12.44 11.41
C LYS A 145 33.52 -13.58 10.88
N ASP A 146 33.99 -14.46 11.76
CA ASP A 146 34.80 -15.62 11.36
C ASP A 146 33.98 -16.64 10.57
N GLY A 147 32.71 -16.88 10.97
CA GLY A 147 31.78 -17.70 10.20
C GLY A 147 31.52 -17.13 8.79
N LEU A 148 31.36 -15.82 8.65
CA LEU A 148 31.22 -15.15 7.35
C LEU A 148 32.50 -15.25 6.52
N SER A 149 33.67 -15.17 7.16
CA SER A 149 34.98 -15.29 6.52
C SER A 149 35.18 -16.67 5.90
N LEU A 150 34.80 -17.72 6.64
CA LEU A 150 34.80 -19.10 6.15
C LEU A 150 33.86 -19.31 4.95
N LYS A 151 32.82 -18.48 4.80
CA LYS A 151 31.91 -18.47 3.66
C LYS A 151 32.37 -17.57 2.50
N LYS A 152 33.59 -17.02 2.57
CA LYS A 152 34.19 -16.14 1.54
C LYS A 152 33.37 -14.88 1.29
N ILE A 153 32.74 -14.33 2.33
CA ILE A 153 32.13 -13.00 2.24
C ILE A 153 33.25 -11.97 2.28
N GLU A 154 33.26 -11.07 1.31
CA GLU A 154 34.25 -9.99 1.21
C GLU A 154 33.89 -8.83 2.15
N ASN A 155 34.84 -7.90 2.38
CA ASN A 155 34.65 -6.67 3.15
C ASN A 155 34.13 -6.83 4.60
N ILE A 156 34.36 -8.00 5.23
CA ILE A 156 33.91 -8.28 6.61
C ILE A 156 34.42 -7.24 7.62
N SER A 157 35.62 -6.69 7.41
CA SER A 157 36.20 -5.65 8.26
C SER A 157 35.38 -4.34 8.28
N ASN A 158 34.61 -4.07 7.22
CA ASN A 158 33.82 -2.86 7.06
C ASN A 158 32.31 -3.08 7.28
N LEU A 159 31.90 -4.31 7.67
CA LEU A 159 30.49 -4.62 7.88
C LEU A 159 29.88 -3.74 8.96
N LYS A 160 28.82 -3.02 8.58
CA LYS A 160 28.00 -2.24 9.49
C LYS A 160 26.94 -3.14 10.10
N ILE A 161 26.60 -2.87 11.36
CA ILE A 161 25.51 -3.54 12.06
C ILE A 161 24.83 -2.54 12.99
N SER A 162 23.51 -2.53 12.99
CA SER A 162 22.74 -1.67 13.88
C SER A 162 22.75 -2.21 15.32
N LEU A 163 22.70 -1.31 16.31
CA LEU A 163 22.66 -1.68 17.72
C LEU A 163 21.48 -2.62 18.09
N PRO A 164 20.26 -2.45 17.53
CA PRO A 164 19.17 -3.39 17.76
C PRO A 164 19.50 -4.83 17.37
N ILE A 165 20.15 -5.03 16.21
CA ILE A 165 20.55 -6.37 15.76
C ILE A 165 21.64 -6.90 16.68
N LEU A 166 22.66 -6.09 17.00
CA LEU A 166 23.75 -6.49 17.89
C LEU A 166 23.24 -6.98 19.26
N LYS A 167 22.23 -6.31 19.83
CA LYS A 167 21.58 -6.72 21.09
C LYS A 167 20.83 -8.06 20.98
N LYS A 168 20.30 -8.41 19.80
CA LYS A 168 19.58 -9.67 19.53
C LYS A 168 20.52 -10.88 19.49
N ILE A 169 21.78 -10.68 19.04
CA ILE A 169 22.73 -11.77 18.75
C ILE A 169 22.92 -12.75 19.91
N PRO A 170 23.26 -12.33 21.14
CA PRO A 170 23.69 -13.28 22.17
C PRO A 170 22.60 -14.30 22.55
N LEU A 171 21.36 -13.84 22.67
CA LEU A 171 20.23 -14.72 22.98
C LEU A 171 19.85 -15.58 21.78
N LEU A 172 19.85 -15.00 20.57
CA LEU A 172 19.44 -15.70 19.36
C LEU A 172 20.36 -16.88 19.03
N ILE A 173 21.68 -16.67 18.97
CA ILE A 173 22.62 -17.73 18.57
C ILE A 173 22.58 -18.91 19.54
N ARG A 174 22.37 -18.66 20.85
CA ARG A 174 22.28 -19.71 21.86
C ARG A 174 20.96 -20.49 21.71
N LYS A 175 19.84 -19.79 21.53
CA LYS A 175 18.53 -20.40 21.27
C LYS A 175 18.53 -21.26 20.00
N ALA A 176 19.27 -20.84 18.99
CA ALA A 176 19.39 -21.52 17.70
C ALA A 176 20.50 -22.58 17.65
N ASP A 177 21.09 -22.97 18.80
CA ASP A 177 22.21 -23.92 18.87
C ASP A 177 23.35 -23.58 17.90
N PHE A 178 23.69 -22.29 17.87
CA PHE A 178 24.76 -21.68 17.06
C PHE A 178 24.58 -21.87 15.55
N ARG A 179 23.37 -22.17 15.09
CA ARG A 179 23.00 -22.30 13.68
C ARG A 179 22.08 -21.15 13.29
N VAL A 180 22.62 -20.19 12.55
CA VAL A 180 21.92 -18.94 12.22
C VAL A 180 22.10 -18.57 10.76
N THR A 181 21.14 -17.86 10.20
CA THR A 181 21.26 -17.20 8.89
C THR A 181 21.51 -15.71 9.10
N VAL A 182 22.60 -15.20 8.50
CA VAL A 182 22.92 -13.77 8.47
C VAL A 182 22.40 -13.19 7.16
N THR A 183 21.64 -12.10 7.21
CA THR A 183 21.19 -11.37 6.03
C THR A 183 22.03 -10.10 5.88
N ILE A 184 22.75 -10.01 4.77
CA ILE A 184 23.67 -8.92 4.44
C ILE A 184 23.12 -8.20 3.20
N CYS A 185 23.03 -6.87 3.24
CA CYS A 185 22.72 -6.06 2.07
C CYS A 185 23.83 -5.04 1.88
N ASN A 186 24.49 -5.05 0.71
CA ASN A 186 25.74 -4.32 0.49
C ASN A 186 26.78 -4.69 1.56
N ASP A 187 27.24 -3.72 2.35
CA ASP A 187 28.18 -3.90 3.47
C ASP A 187 27.50 -3.75 4.84
N GLU A 188 26.20 -4.04 4.95
CA GLU A 188 25.44 -3.93 6.21
C GLU A 188 24.69 -5.22 6.55
N ILE A 189 24.77 -5.65 7.81
CA ILE A 189 23.96 -6.74 8.34
C ILE A 189 22.57 -6.19 8.65
N MET A 190 21.58 -6.68 7.89
CA MET A 190 20.19 -6.27 7.97
C MET A 190 19.40 -7.08 9.00
N ASP A 191 19.71 -8.37 9.16
CA ASP A 191 19.11 -9.21 10.20
C ASP A 191 19.96 -10.46 10.49
N LEU A 192 19.64 -11.10 11.62
CA LEU A 192 20.12 -12.41 12.03
C LEU A 192 18.93 -13.26 12.47
N GLU A 193 18.79 -14.46 11.91
CA GLU A 193 17.63 -15.34 12.11
C GLU A 193 18.06 -16.77 12.46
N SER A 194 17.19 -17.52 13.14
CA SER A 194 17.42 -18.95 13.38
C SER A 194 17.20 -19.76 12.10
N ASP A 195 17.67 -21.00 12.10
CA ASP A 195 17.46 -21.96 11.03
C ASP A 195 18.13 -21.59 9.71
N ASN A 196 18.05 -22.49 8.73
CA ASN A 196 18.57 -22.26 7.39
C ASN A 196 17.47 -21.70 6.49
N ILE A 197 17.45 -20.39 6.35
CA ILE A 197 16.54 -19.64 5.48
C ILE A 197 17.29 -18.91 4.38
N ALA A 198 18.48 -19.40 4.01
CA ALA A 198 19.33 -18.79 2.99
C ALA A 198 18.65 -18.65 1.62
N LYS A 199 17.65 -19.50 1.33
CA LYS A 199 16.84 -19.45 0.09
C LYS A 199 15.58 -18.58 0.19
N LYS A 200 15.30 -17.98 1.35
CA LYS A 200 14.10 -17.15 1.56
C LYS A 200 14.49 -15.68 1.49
N SER A 201 14.58 -15.17 0.26
CA SER A 201 14.91 -13.78 -0.03
C SER A 201 14.00 -13.28 -1.14
N TYR A 202 13.09 -12.37 -0.81
CA TYR A 202 12.09 -11.87 -1.74
C TYR A 202 12.15 -10.36 -1.87
N GLY A 203 11.66 -9.87 -3.01
CA GLY A 203 11.52 -8.46 -3.31
C GLY A 203 10.12 -8.15 -3.84
N MET A 204 9.72 -6.89 -3.73
CA MET A 204 8.49 -6.38 -4.33
C MET A 204 8.81 -5.36 -5.42
N ALA A 205 8.17 -5.47 -6.57
CA ALA A 205 8.16 -4.42 -7.58
C ALA A 205 6.75 -3.86 -7.71
N PHE A 206 6.60 -2.55 -7.63
CA PHE A 206 5.31 -1.87 -7.77
C PHE A 206 5.30 -0.91 -8.94
N ASP A 207 4.19 -0.92 -9.69
CA ASP A 207 3.83 0.12 -10.64
C ASP A 207 2.61 0.89 -10.11
N ILE A 208 2.81 2.14 -9.72
CA ILE A 208 1.77 3.05 -9.26
C ILE A 208 1.29 3.87 -10.45
N GLY A 209 0.28 3.35 -11.14
CA GLY A 209 -0.48 4.08 -12.14
C GLY A 209 -1.54 5.00 -11.51
N THR A 210 -2.08 5.91 -12.32
CA THR A 210 -3.18 6.79 -11.88
C THR A 210 -4.44 5.98 -11.58
N THR A 211 -4.78 5.01 -12.43
CA THR A 211 -5.99 4.18 -12.26
C THR A 211 -5.69 2.84 -11.60
N THR A 212 -4.51 2.26 -11.84
CA THR A 212 -4.18 0.89 -11.40
C THR A 212 -2.86 0.89 -10.65
N VAL A 213 -2.81 0.15 -9.55
CA VAL A 213 -1.58 -0.17 -8.82
C VAL A 213 -1.32 -1.65 -8.96
N VAL A 214 -0.15 -2.02 -9.47
CA VAL A 214 0.25 -3.42 -9.65
C VAL A 214 1.45 -3.71 -8.76
N GLY A 215 1.47 -4.86 -8.11
CA GLY A 215 2.65 -5.35 -7.40
C GLY A 215 3.00 -6.77 -7.80
N TYR A 216 4.31 -7.00 -7.94
CA TYR A 216 4.92 -8.28 -8.31
C TYR A 216 5.82 -8.73 -7.16
N LEU A 217 5.64 -9.95 -6.70
CA LEU A 217 6.51 -10.60 -5.73
C LEU A 217 7.56 -11.42 -6.48
N ILE A 218 8.83 -11.14 -6.23
CA ILE A 218 9.97 -11.72 -6.93
C ILE A 218 10.86 -12.50 -5.95
N ASP A 219 11.34 -13.67 -6.35
CA ASP A 219 12.45 -14.37 -5.69
C ASP A 219 13.78 -13.72 -6.07
N LEU A 220 14.51 -13.17 -5.10
CA LEU A 220 15.78 -12.46 -5.34
C LEU A 220 16.97 -13.39 -5.65
N GLY A 221 16.81 -14.70 -5.43
CA GLY A 221 17.84 -15.69 -5.78
C GLY A 221 17.70 -16.22 -7.20
N SER A 222 16.48 -16.37 -7.71
CA SER A 222 16.21 -16.87 -9.06
C SER A 222 15.77 -15.80 -10.06
N GLY A 223 15.31 -14.64 -9.57
CA GLY A 223 14.70 -13.58 -10.35
C GLY A 223 13.29 -13.92 -10.85
N GLU A 224 12.69 -15.01 -10.35
CA GLU A 224 11.37 -15.46 -10.79
C GLU A 224 10.24 -14.70 -10.09
N GLU A 225 9.21 -14.36 -10.86
CA GLU A 225 7.97 -13.84 -10.32
C GLU A 225 7.17 -14.97 -9.69
N LEU A 226 6.92 -14.85 -8.38
CA LEU A 226 6.17 -15.83 -7.59
C LEU A 226 4.66 -15.55 -7.65
N SER A 227 4.27 -14.29 -7.62
CA SER A 227 2.87 -13.87 -7.74
C SER A 227 2.75 -12.39 -8.12
N ALA A 228 1.59 -12.04 -8.70
CA ALA A 228 1.23 -10.66 -9.00
C ALA A 228 -0.21 -10.37 -8.56
N VAL A 229 -0.43 -9.12 -8.13
CA VAL A 229 -1.75 -8.59 -7.76
C VAL A 229 -1.86 -7.18 -8.30
N ALA A 230 -2.98 -6.89 -8.97
CA ALA A 230 -3.34 -5.55 -9.40
C ALA A 230 -4.60 -5.11 -8.66
N LYS A 231 -4.62 -3.85 -8.24
CA LYS A 231 -5.76 -3.19 -7.59
C LYS A 231 -6.03 -1.87 -8.29
N THR A 232 -7.26 -1.40 -8.18
CA THR A 232 -7.56 -0.02 -8.58
C THR A 232 -6.89 0.93 -7.60
N ASN A 233 -6.31 2.02 -8.10
CA ASN A 233 -5.75 3.08 -7.29
C ASN A 233 -6.90 3.82 -6.60
N PRO A 234 -7.05 3.77 -5.26
CA PRO A 234 -8.18 4.39 -4.56
C PRO A 234 -8.23 5.92 -4.72
N GLN A 235 -7.11 6.55 -5.09
CA GLN A 235 -7.02 7.98 -5.29
C GLN A 235 -7.88 8.49 -6.47
N VAL A 236 -8.43 7.60 -7.32
CA VAL A 236 -9.38 7.96 -8.39
C VAL A 236 -10.61 8.68 -7.85
N ILE A 237 -11.03 8.40 -6.62
CA ILE A 237 -12.17 9.05 -5.95
C ILE A 237 -11.90 10.56 -5.76
N HIS A 238 -10.64 10.95 -5.59
CA HIS A 238 -10.26 12.34 -5.33
C HIS A 238 -9.86 13.09 -6.61
N GLY A 239 -9.90 12.40 -7.75
CA GLY A 239 -9.54 12.95 -9.05
C GLY A 239 -9.20 11.87 -10.09
N ASP A 240 -9.80 11.99 -11.27
CA ASP A 240 -9.57 11.09 -12.41
C ASP A 240 -8.14 11.18 -12.97
N ASP A 241 -7.47 12.32 -12.77
CA ASP A 241 -6.16 12.61 -13.32
C ASP A 241 -5.18 13.18 -12.28
N VAL A 242 -3.95 13.41 -12.72
CA VAL A 242 -2.88 13.95 -11.88
C VAL A 242 -3.19 15.38 -11.38
N ILE A 243 -3.78 16.23 -12.21
CA ILE A 243 -4.01 17.66 -11.91
C ILE A 243 -5.12 17.82 -10.86
N SER A 244 -6.20 17.08 -11.02
CA SER A 244 -7.31 17.03 -10.06
C SER A 244 -6.85 16.55 -8.70
N ARG A 245 -5.96 15.54 -8.64
CA ARG A 245 -5.34 15.07 -7.39
C ARG A 245 -4.40 16.11 -6.77
N ILE A 246 -3.57 16.79 -7.56
CA ILE A 246 -2.75 17.90 -7.06
C ILE A 246 -3.66 18.97 -6.43
N GLY A 247 -4.75 19.34 -7.11
CA GLY A 247 -5.74 20.25 -6.55
C GLY A 247 -6.39 19.75 -5.25
N PHE A 248 -6.59 18.43 -5.10
CA PHE A 248 -7.11 17.84 -3.87
C PHE A 248 -6.12 17.99 -2.70
N THR A 249 -4.81 17.88 -2.94
CA THR A 249 -3.80 18.08 -1.89
C THR A 249 -3.83 19.47 -1.26
N GLN A 250 -4.33 20.48 -1.99
CA GLN A 250 -4.43 21.86 -1.52
C GLN A 250 -5.64 22.10 -0.60
N GLN A 251 -6.53 21.12 -0.44
CA GLN A 251 -7.68 21.31 0.43
C GLN A 251 -7.26 21.47 1.90
N PRO A 252 -7.92 22.33 2.69
CA PRO A 252 -7.53 22.65 4.07
C PRO A 252 -7.50 21.45 5.05
N LYS A 253 -8.07 20.30 4.66
CA LYS A 253 -8.30 19.13 5.51
C LYS A 253 -7.23 18.03 5.39
N GLY A 254 -6.01 18.35 4.96
CA GLY A 254 -4.93 17.36 4.86
C GLY A 254 -5.11 16.39 3.69
N GLY A 255 -5.36 16.93 2.49
CA GLY A 255 -5.59 16.13 1.29
C GLY A 255 -4.37 15.28 0.90
N LEU A 256 -3.15 15.80 1.11
CA LEU A 256 -1.91 15.07 0.84
C LEU A 256 -1.78 13.84 1.72
N GLU A 257 -1.98 13.98 3.03
CA GLU A 257 -1.91 12.87 3.99
C GLU A 257 -2.96 11.80 3.69
N LYS A 258 -4.17 12.22 3.24
CA LYS A 258 -5.21 11.28 2.82
C LYS A 258 -4.78 10.47 1.60
N LEU A 259 -4.33 11.12 0.53
CA LEU A 259 -3.88 10.44 -0.69
C LEU A 259 -2.68 9.53 -0.44
N GLN A 260 -1.72 9.97 0.38
CA GLN A 260 -0.56 9.20 0.79
C GLN A 260 -0.95 7.95 1.58
N LYS A 261 -1.85 8.11 2.55
CA LYS A 261 -2.33 7.00 3.37
C LYS A 261 -3.07 5.97 2.52
N GLU A 262 -3.90 6.40 1.60
CA GLU A 262 -4.65 5.52 0.70
C GLU A 262 -3.72 4.67 -0.17
N ILE A 263 -2.70 5.28 -0.80
CA ILE A 263 -1.76 4.51 -1.62
C ILE A 263 -0.92 3.54 -0.78
N VAL A 264 -0.45 3.96 0.41
CA VAL A 264 0.29 3.07 1.31
C VAL A 264 -0.57 1.90 1.80
N ILE A 265 -1.85 2.13 2.08
CA ILE A 265 -2.78 1.04 2.42
C ILE A 265 -2.84 0.07 1.24
N THR A 266 -3.10 0.54 0.02
CA THR A 266 -3.19 -0.31 -1.18
C THR A 266 -1.93 -1.14 -1.41
N LEU A 267 -0.74 -0.54 -1.29
CA LEU A 267 0.53 -1.26 -1.42
C LEU A 267 0.63 -2.38 -0.37
N ASN A 268 0.30 -2.12 0.90
CA ASN A 268 0.29 -3.13 1.94
C ASN A 268 -0.74 -4.24 1.73
N GLU A 269 -1.90 -3.93 1.13
CA GLU A 269 -2.86 -4.95 0.72
C GLU A 269 -2.32 -5.84 -0.38
N ILE A 270 -1.66 -5.25 -1.38
CA ILE A 270 -1.00 -5.98 -2.46
C ILE A 270 0.08 -6.90 -1.89
N ILE A 271 0.95 -6.42 -1.00
CA ILE A 271 1.97 -7.26 -0.31
C ILE A 271 1.33 -8.45 0.38
N ARG A 272 0.23 -8.22 1.12
CA ARG A 272 -0.45 -9.28 1.86
C ARG A 272 -1.03 -10.32 0.91
N GLU A 273 -1.66 -9.90 -0.18
CA GLU A 273 -2.28 -10.83 -1.14
C GLU A 273 -1.24 -11.58 -1.97
N THR A 274 -0.14 -10.94 -2.39
CA THR A 274 0.95 -11.61 -3.13
C THR A 274 1.66 -12.64 -2.25
N THR A 275 1.96 -12.29 -1.00
CA THR A 275 2.62 -13.19 -0.03
C THR A 275 1.72 -14.37 0.33
N GLN A 276 0.41 -14.16 0.51
CA GLN A 276 -0.56 -15.23 0.73
C GLN A 276 -0.65 -16.19 -0.47
N LYS A 277 -0.73 -15.66 -1.70
CA LYS A 277 -0.78 -16.49 -2.93
C LYS A 277 0.48 -17.33 -3.13
N ALA A 278 1.64 -16.81 -2.72
CA ALA A 278 2.92 -17.50 -2.85
C ALA A 278 3.31 -18.34 -1.63
N GLU A 279 2.47 -18.37 -0.58
CA GLU A 279 2.72 -19.08 0.68
C GLU A 279 4.05 -18.70 1.37
N ILE A 280 4.43 -17.42 1.29
CA ILE A 280 5.65 -16.90 1.93
C ILE A 280 5.36 -15.99 3.12
N ASP A 281 6.33 -15.86 4.03
CA ASP A 281 6.29 -14.85 5.09
C ASP A 281 6.81 -13.50 4.55
N LYS A 282 6.00 -12.45 4.68
CA LYS A 282 6.32 -11.06 4.31
C LYS A 282 7.58 -10.52 4.99
N ASN A 283 7.98 -11.07 6.14
CA ASN A 283 9.22 -10.68 6.83
C ASN A 283 10.49 -11.04 6.03
N ASN A 284 10.36 -11.89 5.00
CA ASN A 284 11.44 -12.22 4.07
C ASN A 284 11.45 -11.34 2.81
N ILE A 285 10.68 -10.24 2.79
CA ILE A 285 10.77 -9.21 1.75
C ILE A 285 11.83 -8.19 2.19
N TYR A 286 12.95 -8.14 1.47
CA TYR A 286 14.11 -7.31 1.84
C TYR A 286 14.28 -6.09 0.95
N GLU A 287 13.73 -6.12 -0.26
CA GLU A 287 13.88 -5.06 -1.24
C GLU A 287 12.52 -4.69 -1.84
N THR A 288 12.33 -3.40 -2.12
CA THR A 288 11.12 -2.92 -2.79
C THR A 288 11.50 -1.84 -3.79
N VAL A 289 11.09 -2.03 -5.04
CA VAL A 289 11.22 -1.05 -6.12
C VAL A 289 9.84 -0.52 -6.44
N ILE A 290 9.72 0.80 -6.54
CA ILE A 290 8.45 1.48 -6.85
C ILE A 290 8.70 2.34 -8.08
N VAL A 291 7.86 2.17 -9.10
CA VAL A 291 7.80 3.01 -10.28
C VAL A 291 6.44 3.67 -10.38
N GLY A 292 6.41 4.84 -10.99
CA GLY A 292 5.20 5.62 -11.22
C GLY A 292 5.56 6.93 -11.90
N ASN A 293 4.56 7.68 -12.36
CA ASN A 293 4.81 9.04 -12.82
C ASN A 293 5.21 9.95 -11.63
N THR A 294 5.76 11.13 -11.94
CA THR A 294 6.30 12.08 -10.95
C THR A 294 5.31 12.42 -9.84
N CYS A 295 4.03 12.63 -10.17
CA CYS A 295 3.00 12.94 -9.18
C CYS A 295 2.74 11.73 -8.25
N MET A 296 2.67 10.52 -8.80
CA MET A 296 2.47 9.32 -7.98
C MET A 296 3.62 9.08 -6.99
N HIS A 297 4.87 9.37 -7.38
CA HIS A 297 6.00 9.35 -6.44
C HIS A 297 5.82 10.37 -5.30
N HIS A 298 5.39 11.59 -5.64
CA HIS A 298 5.17 12.62 -4.62
C HIS A 298 4.06 12.21 -3.65
N LEU A 299 2.92 11.75 -4.15
CA LEU A 299 1.82 11.29 -3.32
C LEU A 299 2.21 10.10 -2.44
N PHE A 300 2.95 9.12 -2.98
CA PHE A 300 3.44 7.97 -2.21
C PHE A 300 4.38 8.37 -1.08
N LEU A 301 5.33 9.27 -1.36
CA LEU A 301 6.33 9.73 -0.39
C LEU A 301 5.79 10.81 0.56
N GLY A 302 4.56 11.30 0.36
CA GLY A 302 4.00 12.42 1.11
C GLY A 302 4.72 13.75 0.81
N LEU A 303 5.30 13.89 -0.38
CA LEU A 303 5.91 15.12 -0.86
C LEU A 303 4.85 16.02 -1.47
N ASN A 304 4.94 17.31 -1.21
CA ASN A 304 3.99 18.29 -1.72
C ASN A 304 4.11 18.43 -3.26
N PRO A 305 3.05 18.12 -4.05
CA PRO A 305 3.12 18.12 -5.51
C PRO A 305 2.63 19.42 -6.16
N ILE A 306 2.38 20.50 -5.40
CA ILE A 306 1.70 21.73 -5.88
C ILE A 306 2.44 22.43 -7.03
N HIS A 307 3.75 22.24 -7.15
CA HIS A 307 4.60 22.91 -8.15
C HIS A 307 5.12 21.97 -9.25
N LEU A 308 4.48 20.81 -9.43
CA LEU A 308 4.77 19.90 -10.55
C LEU A 308 4.25 20.42 -11.90
#